data_AF-A0A915JVV5-F1
#
_entry.id   AF-A0A915JVV5-F1
#
_cell.length_a   1.000
_cell.length_b   1.000
_cell.length_c   1.000
_cell.angle_alpha   90.00
_cell.angle_beta   90.00
_cell.angle_gamma   90.00
#
_symmetry.space_group_name_H-M   'P 1'
#
loop_
_entity.id
_entity.type
_entity.pdbx_description
1 polymer ?
#
loop_
_entity_poly.entity_id
_entity_poly.type
_entity_poly.pdbx_seq_one_letter_code
_entity_poly.pdbx_strand_id
1 'polypeptide(L)'
;MIEAARVSANAALLEIRKLMKDNGEFIHSYSSGETDNAPIFENSRSSVLKVVATNLIADGKLYEGVELLCLGGHTVDACRYLQSFGQWFEAYFLCKLSFEDSSDTKFKDLIRKWIDILLSPQVSRKTVAVYLLATIGDYEKILDILLHWKQVRMATKIIETLRLNKEKCHFWHKIENIHAQYSRLLFDIGLRELANVYAAKAGEMSEALLKEFKILSSDDESSHE
;
A
#
# COMPACT_ATOMS: atom_id res chain seq x y z
N MET A 1 3.54 18.52 -4.39
CA MET A 1 4.18 17.21 -4.71
C MET A 1 3.20 16.04 -4.54
N ILE A 2 2.38 16.02 -3.48
CA ILE A 2 1.23 15.10 -3.34
C ILE A 2 0.24 15.26 -4.51
N GLU A 3 0.02 16.50 -4.98
CA GLU A 3 -0.86 16.80 -6.12
C GLU A 3 -0.38 16.20 -7.45
N ALA A 4 0.93 16.11 -7.68
CA ALA A 4 1.49 15.56 -8.92
C ALA A 4 1.38 14.02 -8.96
N ALA A 5 1.52 13.35 -7.82
CA ALA A 5 1.25 11.93 -7.68
C ALA A 5 -0.26 11.63 -7.82
N ARG A 6 -1.12 12.51 -7.31
CA ARG A 6 -2.59 12.43 -7.45
C ARG A 6 -3.02 12.59 -8.91
N VAL A 7 -2.44 13.54 -9.64
CA VAL A 7 -2.71 13.75 -11.08
C VAL A 7 -2.22 12.56 -11.92
N SER A 8 -1.05 11.99 -11.61
CA SER A 8 -0.52 10.81 -12.30
C SER A 8 -1.39 9.56 -12.06
N ALA A 9 -1.86 9.35 -10.82
CA ALA A 9 -2.81 8.29 -10.49
C ALA A 9 -4.19 8.51 -11.15
N ASN A 10 -4.67 9.75 -11.24
CA ASN A 10 -5.91 10.09 -11.93
C ASN A 10 -5.81 9.90 -13.46
N ALA A 11 -4.63 10.14 -14.05
CA ALA A 11 -4.37 9.87 -15.46
C ALA A 11 -4.38 8.36 -15.75
N ALA A 12 -3.74 7.55 -14.89
CA ALA A 12 -3.78 6.09 -14.99
C ALA A 12 -5.21 5.54 -14.79
N LEU A 13 -6.00 6.14 -13.89
CA LEU A 13 -7.42 5.81 -13.70
C LEU A 13 -8.28 6.17 -14.93
N LEU A 14 -7.94 7.22 -15.68
CA LEU A 14 -8.66 7.59 -16.91
C LEU A 14 -8.36 6.61 -18.04
N GLU A 15 -7.14 6.10 -18.12
CA GLU A 15 -6.69 5.12 -19.10
C GLU A 15 -7.32 3.74 -18.83
N ILE A 16 -7.35 3.33 -17.56
CA ILE A 16 -8.06 2.12 -17.11
C ILE A 16 -9.58 2.26 -17.29
N ARG A 17 -10.15 3.46 -17.06
CA ARG A 17 -11.57 3.74 -17.32
C ARG A 17 -11.91 3.69 -18.81
N LYS A 18 -10.99 4.08 -19.70
CA LYS A 18 -11.14 3.89 -21.16
C LYS A 18 -11.09 2.40 -21.51
N LEU A 19 -10.13 1.67 -20.98
CA LEU A 19 -10.00 0.22 -21.18
C LEU A 19 -11.22 -0.57 -20.66
N MET A 20 -11.86 -0.10 -19.58
CA MET A 20 -13.10 -0.70 -19.06
C MET A 20 -14.35 -0.25 -19.83
N LYS A 21 -14.32 0.91 -20.51
CA LYS A 21 -15.41 1.38 -21.37
C LYS A 21 -15.46 0.60 -22.70
N ASP A 22 -14.29 0.19 -23.19
CA ASP A 22 -14.15 -0.58 -24.43
C ASP A 22 -14.52 -2.07 -24.24
N ASN A 23 -14.56 -2.55 -22.99
CA ASN A 23 -14.99 -3.91 -22.63
C ASN A 23 -16.47 -4.04 -22.22
N GLY A 24 -17.28 -2.98 -22.35
CA GLY A 24 -18.74 -3.04 -22.28
C GLY A 24 -19.33 -3.67 -21.02
N GLU A 25 -19.60 -2.85 -19.99
CA GLU A 25 -20.95 -2.59 -19.46
C GLU A 25 -20.90 -1.77 -18.14
N PHE A 26 -21.74 -0.74 -18.12
CA PHE A 26 -22.32 -0.04 -16.97
C PHE A 26 -21.42 0.72 -15.95
N ILE A 27 -21.39 2.05 -16.08
CA ILE A 27 -21.53 2.97 -14.93
C ILE A 27 -22.39 4.16 -15.39
N HIS A 28 -23.66 4.20 -14.97
CA HIS A 28 -24.45 5.42 -15.01
C HIS A 28 -23.97 6.38 -13.91
N SER A 29 -23.75 7.62 -14.31
CA SER A 29 -23.30 8.74 -13.49
C SER A 29 -24.26 9.03 -12.34
N TYR A 30 -23.75 9.06 -11.10
CA TYR A 30 -24.43 9.73 -10.00
C TYR A 30 -24.06 11.21 -9.99
N SER A 31 -25.05 12.05 -10.29
CA SER A 31 -25.02 13.47 -9.98
C SER A 31 -25.44 13.67 -8.52
N SER A 32 -24.65 14.43 -7.76
CA SER A 32 -25.06 14.97 -6.47
C SER A 32 -26.30 15.85 -6.65
N GLY A 33 -27.40 15.47 -5.99
CA GLY A 33 -28.62 16.26 -5.91
C GLY A 33 -29.19 16.15 -4.51
N GLU A 34 -29.04 17.22 -3.74
CA GLU A 34 -29.73 17.45 -2.47
C GLU A 34 -31.24 17.42 -2.69
N THR A 35 -31.97 16.67 -1.87
CA THR A 35 -33.36 16.98 -1.52
C THR A 35 -33.63 16.60 -0.08
N ASP A 36 -33.81 17.63 0.76
CA ASP A 36 -34.38 17.54 2.10
C ASP A 36 -35.80 16.94 2.05
N ASN A 37 -36.10 16.00 2.97
CA ASN A 37 -37.40 15.35 3.30
C ASN A 37 -37.58 13.83 2.96
N ALA A 38 -36.67 12.93 3.36
CA ALA A 38 -36.89 11.47 3.16
C ALA A 38 -36.51 10.48 4.30
N PRO A 39 -36.62 10.77 5.61
CA PRO A 39 -36.01 9.88 6.62
C PRO A 39 -36.74 8.53 6.87
N ILE A 40 -37.99 8.31 6.40
CA ILE A 40 -38.76 7.10 6.76
C ILE A 40 -38.83 6.06 5.61
N PHE A 41 -38.99 6.51 4.36
CA PHE A 41 -39.12 5.63 3.19
C PHE A 41 -37.76 5.11 2.68
N GLU A 42 -36.68 5.83 2.96
CA GLU A 42 -35.32 5.43 2.60
C GLU A 42 -34.80 4.30 3.50
N ASN A 43 -35.12 4.38 4.80
CA ASN A 43 -34.76 3.35 5.78
C ASN A 43 -35.48 2.01 5.56
N SER A 44 -36.73 2.04 5.09
CA SER A 44 -37.52 0.83 4.79
C SER A 44 -37.13 0.18 3.46
N ARG A 45 -36.73 0.96 2.46
CA ARG A 45 -36.11 0.42 1.22
C ARG A 45 -34.76 -0.22 1.51
N SER A 46 -33.93 0.44 2.32
CA SER A 46 -32.61 -0.04 2.72
C SER A 46 -32.66 -1.38 3.49
N SER A 47 -33.71 -1.61 4.29
CA SER A 47 -33.89 -2.88 5.02
C SER A 47 -34.36 -4.04 4.11
N VAL A 48 -35.26 -3.79 3.16
CA VAL A 48 -35.69 -4.80 2.18
C VAL A 48 -34.54 -5.20 1.25
N LEU A 49 -33.80 -4.21 0.72
CA LEU A 49 -32.62 -4.46 -0.12
C LEU A 49 -31.58 -5.32 0.59
N LYS A 50 -31.35 -5.07 1.89
CA LYS A 50 -30.43 -5.87 2.70
C LYS A 50 -30.87 -7.32 2.82
N VAL A 51 -32.14 -7.59 3.09
CA VAL A 51 -32.65 -8.97 3.22
C VAL A 51 -32.56 -9.72 1.88
N VAL A 52 -32.94 -9.08 0.78
CA VAL A 52 -32.83 -9.69 -0.56
C VAL A 52 -31.37 -9.96 -0.90
N ALA A 53 -30.48 -9.01 -0.62
CA ALA A 53 -29.06 -9.19 -0.86
C ALA A 53 -28.47 -10.37 -0.08
N THR A 54 -28.79 -10.49 1.22
CA THR A 54 -28.31 -11.61 2.03
C THR A 54 -28.84 -12.95 1.53
N ASN A 55 -30.07 -12.99 1.02
CA ASN A 55 -30.64 -14.20 0.43
C ASN A 55 -29.92 -14.58 -0.86
N LEU A 56 -29.61 -13.61 -1.74
CA LEU A 56 -28.83 -13.85 -2.95
C LEU A 56 -27.43 -14.40 -2.64
N ILE A 57 -26.74 -13.84 -1.64
CA ILE A 57 -25.42 -14.32 -1.21
C ILE A 57 -25.51 -15.75 -0.66
N ALA A 58 -26.56 -16.06 0.12
CA ALA A 58 -26.79 -17.41 0.63
C ALA A 58 -27.09 -18.43 -0.49
N ASP A 59 -27.73 -17.98 -1.58
CA ASP A 59 -28.00 -18.78 -2.79
C ASP A 59 -26.76 -18.91 -3.72
N GLY A 60 -25.62 -18.34 -3.34
CA GLY A 60 -24.36 -18.40 -4.10
C GLY A 60 -24.18 -17.28 -5.15
N LYS A 61 -25.14 -16.36 -5.26
CA LYS A 61 -25.10 -15.18 -6.14
C LYS A 61 -24.41 -14.00 -5.44
N LEU A 62 -23.11 -14.16 -5.21
CA LEU A 62 -22.30 -13.23 -4.41
C LEU A 62 -22.30 -11.81 -4.99
N TYR A 63 -22.03 -11.67 -6.28
CA TYR A 63 -21.84 -10.35 -6.90
C TYR A 63 -23.15 -9.56 -6.99
N GLU A 64 -24.25 -10.23 -7.32
CA GLU A 64 -25.59 -9.63 -7.39
C GLU A 64 -26.05 -9.16 -6.00
N GLY A 65 -25.78 -9.94 -4.96
CA GLY A 65 -26.06 -9.54 -3.59
C GLY A 65 -25.18 -8.37 -3.13
N VAL A 66 -23.89 -8.36 -3.49
CA VAL A 66 -22.96 -7.26 -3.19
C VAL A 66 -23.38 -5.97 -3.89
N GLU A 67 -23.75 -6.02 -5.17
CA GLU A 67 -24.25 -4.88 -5.93
C GLU A 67 -25.51 -4.29 -5.28
N LEU A 68 -26.44 -5.16 -4.84
CA LEU A 68 -27.64 -4.73 -4.16
C LEU A 68 -27.36 -4.08 -2.78
N LEU A 69 -26.36 -4.58 -2.05
CA LEU A 69 -25.87 -3.92 -0.82
C LEU A 69 -25.27 -2.54 -1.12
N CYS A 70 -24.52 -2.40 -2.20
CA CYS A 70 -23.97 -1.11 -2.63
C CYS A 70 -25.08 -0.11 -2.97
N LEU A 71 -26.09 -0.54 -3.73
CA LEU A 71 -27.28 0.27 -4.05
C LEU A 71 -28.04 0.71 -2.79
N GLY A 72 -28.07 -0.15 -1.76
CA GLY A 72 -28.69 0.14 -0.47
C GLY A 72 -27.84 1.01 0.48
N GLY A 73 -26.65 1.44 0.06
CA GLY A 73 -25.71 2.24 0.88
C GLY A 73 -24.90 1.42 1.90
N HIS A 74 -24.95 0.08 1.85
CA HIS A 74 -24.29 -0.83 2.79
C HIS A 74 -22.93 -1.32 2.28
N THR A 75 -22.11 -0.43 1.74
CA THR A 75 -20.80 -0.75 1.11
C THR A 75 -19.83 -1.46 2.06
N VAL A 76 -19.87 -1.12 3.35
CA VAL A 76 -19.06 -1.79 4.40
C VAL A 76 -19.45 -3.25 4.56
N ASP A 77 -20.75 -3.55 4.56
CA ASP A 77 -21.24 -4.93 4.66
C ASP A 77 -20.93 -5.71 3.38
N ALA A 78 -21.04 -5.07 2.21
CA ALA A 78 -20.64 -5.65 0.94
C ALA A 78 -19.13 -6.03 0.91
N CYS A 79 -18.24 -5.12 1.34
CA CYS A 79 -16.81 -5.43 1.48
C CYS A 79 -16.57 -6.59 2.49
N ARG A 80 -17.38 -6.74 3.54
CA ARG A 80 -17.27 -7.87 4.50
C ARG A 80 -17.68 -9.19 3.88
N TYR A 81 -18.77 -9.23 3.10
CA TYR A 81 -19.15 -10.44 2.38
C TYR A 81 -18.06 -10.85 1.39
N LEU A 82 -17.54 -9.93 0.60
CA LEU A 82 -16.43 -10.23 -0.31
C LEU A 82 -15.20 -10.82 0.41
N GLN A 83 -14.83 -10.30 1.58
CA GLN A 83 -13.74 -10.86 2.42
C GLN A 83 -14.04 -12.30 2.87
N SER A 84 -15.25 -12.57 3.34
CA SER A 84 -15.64 -13.92 3.81
C SER A 84 -15.59 -14.97 2.70
N PHE A 85 -15.81 -14.57 1.44
CA PHE A 85 -15.72 -15.42 0.26
C PHE A 85 -14.32 -15.40 -0.40
N GLY A 86 -13.32 -14.74 0.21
CA GLY A 86 -11.96 -14.69 -0.30
C GLY A 86 -11.73 -13.72 -1.47
N GLN A 87 -12.72 -12.91 -1.83
CA GLN A 87 -12.68 -11.91 -2.92
C GLN A 87 -12.06 -10.59 -2.42
N TRP A 88 -10.79 -10.66 -2.00
CA TRP A 88 -10.10 -9.53 -1.35
C TRP A 88 -9.78 -8.38 -2.31
N PHE A 89 -9.52 -8.67 -3.59
CA PHE A 89 -9.18 -7.66 -4.58
C PHE A 89 -10.40 -6.80 -4.92
N GLU A 90 -11.55 -7.45 -5.09
CA GLU A 90 -12.86 -6.85 -5.32
C GLU A 90 -13.27 -6.01 -4.10
N ALA A 91 -13.06 -6.53 -2.89
CA ALA A 91 -13.32 -5.79 -1.66
C ALA A 91 -12.46 -4.51 -1.58
N TYR A 92 -11.17 -4.60 -1.93
CA TYR A 92 -10.29 -3.42 -1.97
C TYR A 92 -10.76 -2.38 -2.99
N PHE A 93 -11.10 -2.80 -4.20
CA PHE A 93 -11.54 -1.88 -5.25
C PHE A 93 -12.87 -1.21 -4.88
N LEU A 94 -13.83 -1.98 -4.39
CA LEU A 94 -15.12 -1.45 -3.94
C LEU A 94 -14.93 -0.42 -2.81
N CYS A 95 -14.13 -0.77 -1.81
CA CYS A 95 -13.85 0.13 -0.70
C CYS A 95 -13.10 1.39 -1.19
N LYS A 96 -12.14 1.28 -2.12
CA LYS A 96 -11.45 2.44 -2.72
C LYS A 96 -12.38 3.36 -3.52
N LEU A 97 -13.42 2.81 -4.15
CA LEU A 97 -14.43 3.59 -4.86
C LEU A 97 -15.48 4.21 -3.93
N SER A 98 -15.78 3.54 -2.82
CA SER A 98 -16.85 3.93 -1.90
C SER A 98 -16.41 4.96 -0.86
N PHE A 99 -15.13 4.96 -0.49
CA PHE A 99 -14.58 5.93 0.46
C PHE A 99 -13.86 7.04 -0.31
N GLU A 100 -14.37 8.26 -0.21
CA GLU A 100 -13.80 9.44 -0.88
C GLU A 100 -12.37 9.74 -0.38
N ASP A 101 -12.09 9.43 0.88
CA ASP A 101 -10.78 9.60 1.48
C ASP A 101 -10.13 8.26 1.83
N SER A 102 -8.90 8.06 1.33
CA SER A 102 -8.01 6.96 1.74
C SER A 102 -7.59 7.04 3.22
N SER A 103 -8.01 8.08 3.93
CA SER A 103 -7.79 8.27 5.36
C SER A 103 -8.79 7.49 6.23
N ASP A 104 -9.91 7.02 5.66
CA ASP A 104 -10.97 6.32 6.40
C ASP A 104 -10.40 5.10 7.14
N THR A 105 -10.66 5.05 8.44
CA THR A 105 -10.27 3.96 9.34
C THR A 105 -10.76 2.61 8.80
N LYS A 106 -11.97 2.54 8.25
CA LYS A 106 -12.56 1.29 7.73
C LYS A 106 -11.79 0.75 6.52
N PHE A 107 -11.35 1.64 5.63
CA PHE A 107 -10.52 1.30 4.48
C PHE A 107 -9.15 0.78 4.94
N LYS A 108 -8.53 1.46 5.91
CA LYS A 108 -7.23 1.03 6.46
C LYS A 108 -7.33 -0.33 7.15
N ASP A 109 -8.39 -0.59 7.89
CA ASP A 109 -8.60 -1.86 8.59
C ASP A 109 -8.85 -3.03 7.62
N LEU A 110 -9.58 -2.80 6.54
CA LEU A 110 -9.74 -3.76 5.44
C LEU A 110 -8.37 -4.18 4.88
N ILE A 111 -7.55 -3.18 4.53
CA ILE A 111 -6.26 -3.42 3.89
C ILE A 111 -5.29 -4.08 4.86
N ARG A 112 -5.27 -3.70 6.14
CA ARG A 112 -4.43 -4.35 7.16
C ARG A 112 -4.72 -5.84 7.27
N LYS A 113 -6.00 -6.23 7.34
CA LYS A 113 -6.39 -7.65 7.35
C LYS A 113 -5.92 -8.38 6.10
N TRP A 114 -6.04 -7.74 4.93
CA TRP A 114 -5.57 -8.34 3.69
C TRP A 114 -4.05 -8.50 3.67
N ILE A 115 -3.31 -7.50 4.17
CA ILE A 115 -1.86 -7.55 4.33
C ILE A 115 -1.47 -8.74 5.22
N ASP A 116 -2.12 -8.95 6.36
CA ASP A 116 -1.81 -10.08 7.26
C ASP A 116 -1.96 -11.43 6.54
N ILE A 117 -2.98 -11.58 5.71
CA ILE A 117 -3.19 -12.78 4.87
C ILE A 117 -2.10 -12.92 3.81
N LEU A 118 -1.71 -11.83 3.15
CA LEU A 118 -0.66 -11.83 2.13
C LEU A 118 0.73 -12.11 2.69
N LEU A 119 0.98 -11.69 3.94
CA LEU A 119 2.22 -11.95 4.69
C LEU A 119 2.24 -13.37 5.29
N SER A 120 1.09 -14.03 5.39
CA SER A 120 0.99 -15.42 5.86
C SER A 120 1.84 -16.37 5.00
N PRO A 121 2.53 -17.35 5.62
CA PRO A 121 3.47 -18.22 4.91
C PRO A 121 2.85 -19.06 3.78
N GLN A 122 1.53 -19.28 3.81
CA GLN A 122 0.81 -20.07 2.82
C GLN A 122 0.58 -19.32 1.50
N VAL A 123 0.42 -17.99 1.53
CA VAL A 123 0.13 -17.18 0.35
C VAL A 123 1.40 -16.48 -0.16
N SER A 124 2.19 -15.91 0.75
CA SER A 124 3.52 -15.32 0.50
C SER A 124 3.61 -14.29 -0.63
N ARG A 125 2.54 -13.54 -0.91
CA ARG A 125 2.51 -12.46 -1.93
C ARG A 125 3.03 -11.14 -1.38
N LYS A 126 4.28 -11.20 -0.96
CA LYS A 126 5.05 -10.17 -0.24
C LYS A 126 5.10 -8.82 -0.95
N THR A 127 5.28 -8.81 -2.27
CA THR A 127 5.33 -7.58 -3.07
C THR A 127 3.99 -6.83 -3.04
N VAL A 128 2.88 -7.56 -3.13
CA VAL A 128 1.52 -6.99 -3.08
C VAL A 128 1.25 -6.35 -1.71
N ALA A 129 1.68 -7.01 -0.63
CA ALA A 129 1.57 -6.46 0.72
C ALA A 129 2.31 -5.12 0.88
N VAL A 130 3.52 -5.00 0.31
CA VAL A 130 4.29 -3.74 0.32
C VAL A 130 3.57 -2.64 -0.46
N TYR A 131 2.99 -2.95 -1.63
CA TYR A 131 2.18 -1.97 -2.38
C TYR A 131 0.97 -1.50 -1.58
N LEU A 132 0.24 -2.42 -0.93
CA LEU A 132 -0.93 -2.09 -0.13
C LEU A 132 -0.57 -1.22 1.09
N LEU A 133 0.52 -1.54 1.79
CA LEU A 133 1.03 -0.69 2.87
C LEU A 133 1.38 0.72 2.39
N ALA A 134 1.96 0.83 1.19
CA ALA A 134 2.27 2.14 0.59
C ALA A 134 0.99 2.95 0.30
N THR A 135 -0.12 2.30 -0.08
CA THR A 135 -1.41 2.99 -0.27
C THR A 135 -2.01 3.53 1.03
N ILE A 136 -1.77 2.87 2.17
CA ILE A 136 -2.17 3.37 3.49
C ILE A 136 -1.22 4.47 4.01
N GLY A 137 0.02 4.49 3.52
CA GLY A 137 1.10 5.35 3.99
C GLY A 137 1.78 4.85 5.27
N ASP A 138 1.67 3.56 5.58
CA ASP A 138 2.32 2.95 6.75
C ASP A 138 3.77 2.53 6.41
N TYR A 139 4.64 3.52 6.23
CA TYR A 139 6.01 3.31 5.77
C TYR A 139 6.89 2.62 6.80
N GLU A 140 6.62 2.81 8.10
CA GLU A 140 7.38 2.15 9.15
C GLU A 140 7.28 0.62 9.03
N LYS A 141 6.07 0.08 8.88
CA LYS A 141 5.86 -1.36 8.68
C LYS A 141 6.49 -1.86 7.39
N ILE A 142 6.50 -1.06 6.32
CA ILE A 142 7.18 -1.44 5.08
C ILE A 142 8.66 -1.67 5.34
N LEU A 143 9.32 -0.76 6.07
CA LEU A 143 10.74 -0.88 6.38
C LEU A 143 11.01 -2.10 7.27
N ASP A 144 10.17 -2.36 8.28
CA ASP A 144 10.31 -3.53 9.16
C ASP A 144 10.20 -4.84 8.38
N ILE A 145 9.22 -4.94 7.48
CA ILE A 145 9.01 -6.10 6.63
C ILE A 145 10.19 -6.31 5.67
N LEU A 146 10.68 -5.23 5.05
CA LEU A 146 11.81 -5.31 4.11
C LEU A 146 13.12 -5.66 4.82
N LEU A 147 13.34 -5.14 6.03
CA LEU A 147 14.48 -5.50 6.87
C LEU A 147 14.43 -6.98 7.26
N HIS A 148 13.25 -7.47 7.69
CA HIS A 148 13.08 -8.88 8.02
C HIS A 148 13.36 -9.81 6.83
N TRP A 149 13.03 -9.39 5.61
CA TRP A 149 13.31 -10.16 4.39
C TRP A 149 14.69 -9.89 3.78
N LYS A 150 15.54 -9.09 4.43
CA LYS A 150 16.86 -8.68 3.94
C LYS A 150 16.84 -8.01 2.56
N GLN A 151 15.72 -7.40 2.17
CA GLN A 151 15.55 -6.70 0.89
C GLN A 151 16.01 -5.24 1.00
N VAL A 152 17.28 -5.06 1.40
CA VAL A 152 17.86 -3.74 1.71
C VAL A 152 17.83 -2.81 0.50
N ARG A 153 18.11 -3.32 -0.71
CA ARG A 153 18.09 -2.54 -1.96
C ARG A 153 16.73 -1.88 -2.21
N MET A 154 15.65 -2.65 -2.05
CA MET A 154 14.29 -2.17 -2.24
C MET A 154 13.92 -1.13 -1.16
N ALA A 155 14.32 -1.38 0.09
CA ALA A 155 14.09 -0.44 1.18
C ALA A 155 14.77 0.90 0.93
N THR A 156 16.04 0.90 0.52
CA THR A 156 16.77 2.12 0.17
C THR A 156 16.08 2.88 -0.96
N LYS A 157 15.61 2.18 -2.00
CA LYS A 157 14.93 2.84 -3.11
C LYS A 157 13.62 3.52 -2.69
N ILE A 158 12.85 2.86 -1.83
CA ILE A 158 11.61 3.42 -1.28
C ILE A 158 11.91 4.66 -0.45
N ILE A 159 12.94 4.61 0.42
CA ILE A 159 13.38 5.77 1.21
C ILE A 159 13.72 6.97 0.32
N GLU A 160 14.47 6.75 -0.77
CA GLU A 160 14.81 7.80 -1.72
C GLU A 160 13.58 8.42 -2.40
N THR A 161 12.60 7.58 -2.76
CA THR A 161 11.37 8.07 -3.41
C THR A 161 10.50 8.91 -2.48
N LEU A 162 10.51 8.62 -1.17
CA LEU A 162 9.63 9.26 -0.21
C LEU A 162 10.08 10.66 0.23
N ARG A 163 11.29 11.10 -0.15
CA ARG A 163 11.87 12.42 0.21
C ARG A 163 11.61 12.76 1.68
N LEU A 164 11.83 11.79 2.57
CA LEU A 164 11.54 11.90 3.99
C LEU A 164 12.44 12.94 4.65
N ASN A 165 11.90 13.69 5.60
CA ASN A 165 12.65 14.67 6.38
C ASN A 165 12.89 14.14 7.81
N LYS A 166 14.13 14.28 8.29
CA LYS A 166 14.62 13.78 9.58
C LYS A 166 13.77 14.25 10.76
N GLU A 167 13.30 15.49 10.73
CA GLU A 167 12.54 16.11 11.82
C GLU A 167 11.10 15.60 11.93
N LYS A 168 10.56 14.96 10.89
CA LYS A 168 9.16 14.53 10.85
C LYS A 168 8.97 13.03 11.05
N CYS A 169 10.05 12.25 11.06
CA CYS A 169 9.98 10.79 11.03
C CYS A 169 10.55 10.18 12.31
N HIS A 170 9.68 9.71 13.21
CA HIS A 170 10.10 9.02 14.43
C HIS A 170 10.93 7.74 14.17
N PHE A 171 10.78 7.13 12.99
CA PHE A 171 11.50 5.93 12.58
C PHE A 171 12.81 6.22 11.80
N TRP A 172 13.36 7.44 11.88
CA TRP A 172 14.58 7.82 11.15
C TRP A 172 15.80 6.94 11.49
N HIS A 173 15.91 6.44 12.72
CA HIS A 173 16.95 5.49 13.10
C HIS A 173 16.93 4.19 12.26
N LYS A 174 15.73 3.73 11.83
CA LYS A 174 15.59 2.57 10.93
C LYS A 174 16.14 2.88 9.53
N ILE A 175 15.96 4.12 9.06
CA ILE A 175 16.48 4.60 7.78
C ILE A 175 18.02 4.63 7.81
N GLU A 176 18.60 5.19 8.87
CA GLU A 176 20.05 5.23 9.07
C GLU A 176 20.65 3.80 9.10
N ASN A 177 19.98 2.86 9.78
CA ASN A 177 20.37 1.45 9.79
C ASN A 177 20.30 0.80 8.40
N ILE A 178 19.23 1.05 7.63
CA ILE A 178 19.10 0.55 6.25
C ILE A 178 20.23 1.10 5.37
N HIS A 179 20.59 2.38 5.51
CA HIS A 179 21.71 2.96 4.78
C HIS A 179 23.06 2.34 5.16
N ALA A 180 23.28 2.03 6.44
CA ALA A 180 24.47 1.30 6.89
C ALA A 180 24.55 -0.14 6.34
N GLN A 181 23.43 -0.86 6.33
CA GLN A 181 23.40 -2.21 5.74
C GLN A 181 23.61 -2.16 4.22
N TYR A 182 23.07 -1.13 3.56
CA TYR A 182 23.24 -0.96 2.12
C TYR A 182 24.67 -0.57 1.75
N SER A 183 25.33 0.29 2.54
CA SER A 183 26.72 0.67 2.30
C SER A 183 27.67 -0.53 2.41
N ARG A 184 27.48 -1.39 3.41
CA ARG A 184 28.23 -2.66 3.55
C ARG A 184 28.00 -3.56 2.33
N LEU A 185 26.75 -3.74 1.92
CA LEU A 185 26.41 -4.55 0.75
C LEU A 185 27.04 -4.00 -0.54
N LEU A 186 27.13 -2.67 -0.71
CA LEU A 186 27.79 -2.05 -1.85
C LEU A 186 29.31 -2.19 -1.79
N PHE A 187 29.89 -2.13 -0.59
CA PHE A 187 31.31 -2.37 -0.36
C PHE A 187 31.69 -3.80 -0.74
N ASP A 188 30.90 -4.79 -0.31
CA ASP A 188 31.08 -6.22 -0.66
C ASP A 188 31.02 -6.48 -2.18
N ILE A 189 30.28 -5.66 -2.93
CA ILE A 189 30.17 -5.74 -4.40
C ILE A 189 31.34 -5.03 -5.09
N GLY A 190 32.15 -4.25 -4.36
CA GLY A 190 33.28 -3.48 -4.90
C GLY A 190 32.93 -2.05 -5.34
N LEU A 191 31.70 -1.59 -5.11
CA LEU A 191 31.26 -0.22 -5.45
C LEU A 191 31.63 0.77 -4.33
N ARG A 192 32.93 0.97 -4.12
CA ARG A 192 33.49 1.73 -2.97
C ARG A 192 33.00 3.17 -2.89
N GLU A 193 32.91 3.89 -4.01
CA GLU A 193 32.44 5.28 -4.02
C GLU A 193 30.98 5.40 -3.55
N LEU A 194 30.10 4.53 -4.04
CA LEU A 194 28.70 4.51 -3.63
C LEU A 194 28.56 4.06 -2.18
N ALA A 195 29.36 3.08 -1.75
CA ALA A 195 29.40 2.63 -0.37
C ALA A 195 29.71 3.80 0.58
N ASN A 196 30.68 4.65 0.24
CA ASN A 196 31.02 5.84 1.03
C ASN A 196 29.86 6.86 1.08
N VAL A 197 29.18 7.09 -0.05
CA VAL A 197 28.02 8.01 -0.10
C VAL A 197 26.88 7.53 0.81
N TYR A 198 26.57 6.23 0.82
CA TYR A 198 25.53 5.68 1.70
C TYR A 198 25.99 5.55 3.15
N ALA A 199 27.28 5.29 3.41
CA ALA A 199 27.84 5.31 4.75
C ALA A 199 27.76 6.70 5.37
N ALA A 200 28.01 7.77 4.61
CA ALA A 200 27.84 9.15 5.09
C ALA A 200 26.38 9.47 5.48
N LYS A 201 25.40 8.78 4.89
CA LYS A 201 23.96 8.92 5.23
C LYS A 201 23.53 8.07 6.44
N ALA A 202 24.42 7.28 7.02
CA ALA A 202 24.11 6.36 8.12
C ALA A 202 24.16 6.98 9.53
N GLY A 203 24.12 8.31 9.65
CA GLY A 203 24.03 9.00 10.94
C GLY A 203 25.22 8.71 11.85
N GLU A 204 24.97 8.28 13.09
CA GLU A 204 26.00 7.99 14.10
C GLU A 204 26.95 6.84 13.70
N MET A 205 26.48 5.89 12.87
CA MET A 205 27.30 4.79 12.39
C MET A 205 28.22 5.19 11.23
N SER A 206 28.07 6.39 10.67
CA SER A 206 28.80 6.83 9.48
C SER A 206 30.32 6.89 9.71
N GLU A 207 30.79 7.48 10.81
CA GLU A 207 32.22 7.63 11.09
C GLU A 207 32.92 6.29 11.31
N ALA A 208 32.26 5.35 11.98
CA ALA A 208 32.80 4.02 12.21
C ALA A 208 32.91 3.24 10.89
N LEU A 209 31.86 3.29 10.06
CA LEU A 209 31.83 2.61 8.76
C LEU A 209 32.84 3.20 7.77
N LEU A 210 33.00 4.53 7.74
CA LEU A 210 33.96 5.17 6.85
C LEU A 210 35.41 4.85 7.25
N LYS A 211 35.70 4.75 8.55
CA LYS A 211 37.01 4.30 9.05
C LYS A 211 37.26 2.84 8.66
N GLU A 212 36.28 1.97 8.85
CA GLU A 212 36.33 0.55 8.47
C GLU A 212 36.62 0.38 6.97
N PHE A 213 35.86 1.07 6.11
CA PHE A 213 36.05 1.01 4.66
C PHE A 213 37.41 1.55 4.22
N LYS A 214 37.93 2.58 4.88
CA LYS A 214 39.25 3.14 4.58
C LYS A 214 40.37 2.14 4.88
N ILE A 215 40.30 1.45 6.03
CA ILE A 215 41.28 0.43 6.43
C ILE A 215 41.24 -0.74 5.43
N LEU A 216 40.06 -1.25 5.11
CA LEU A 216 39.92 -2.36 4.17
C LEU A 216 40.40 -2.00 2.75
N SER A 217 40.21 -0.75 2.33
CA SER A 217 40.69 -0.29 1.02
C SER A 217 42.21 -0.15 0.94
N SER A 218 42.90 0.17 2.05
CA SER A 218 44.37 0.25 2.10
C SER A 218 45.02 -1.13 2.14
N ASP A 219 44.34 -2.14 2.69
CA ASP A 219 44.88 -3.49 2.76
C ASP A 219 44.87 -4.18 1.38
N ASP A 220 43.84 -3.91 0.55
CA ASP A 220 43.77 -4.45 -0.82
C ASP A 220 44.90 -3.91 -1.73
N GLU A 221 45.36 -2.67 -1.54
CA GLU A 221 46.50 -2.10 -2.31
C GLU A 221 47.84 -2.77 -1.97
N SER A 222 47.99 -3.29 -0.75
CA SER A 222 49.20 -4.00 -0.30
C SER A 222 49.34 -5.44 -0.81
N SER A 223 48.30 -5.99 -1.46
CA SER A 223 48.26 -7.37 -1.96
C SER A 223 48.59 -7.51 -3.46
N HIS A 224 48.86 -6.37 -4.12
CA HIS A 224 49.21 -6.29 -5.55
C HIS A 224 50.63 -5.77 -5.82
N GLU A 225 51.46 -5.60 -4.80
CA GLU A 225 52.93 -5.46 -4.92
C GLU A 225 53.65 -6.79 -4.64
#